data_AF-A0A2E4RCU7-F1
#
_entry.id   AF-A0A2E4RCU7-F1
#
_cell.length_a   1.000
_cell.length_b   1.000
_cell.length_c   1.000
_cell.angle_alpha   90.00
_cell.angle_beta   90.00
_cell.angle_gamma   90.00
#
_symmetry.space_group_name_H-M   'P 1'
#
loop_
_entity.id
_entity.type
_entity.pdbx_description
1 polymer ?
#
loop_
_entity_poly.entity_id
_entity_poly.type
_entity_poly.pdbx_seq_one_letter_code
_entity_poly.pdbx_strand_id
1 'polypeptide(L)'
;LACNYNSNATEDDESCIYEENFYDCLGNCNSDIDNDGICDELEIFGCMDFLACNYNSNATEDDESCIYEENFYDCLGNCNSDIDNDGICDELEIFGCTDTTAINFNENATEDDGTCLSSISTQSIPLEEGWNMWSTYINQTDDISLVFDDILQDVIIIKDQNGNVYWPEYDLNSIGNLVIGAGYQIKMNTFSYLTISGVKVPFDTTINLGSGWSIIGYLHDSPADISQFFESYSESVVIIKNESGNVYWPEYNLNSIGNMLPGEGYQIKSFLNFPFSYQEIVNGRIENDEIHSFQYFEKPQFTDNNMTILLPELCSIHILNEYDEIAVFDKDGLLVGASIISEGNNYISVWGDDLTTDEKDGLFEGDKLNFQLWNSTTGELRTLEVQWSEGSGYYLRNGISKAGKMLLGINQINSKKLIRISDCLGKEINNNNQNTLLFYIYDDGSIQKRYTIK
;
A
#
# COMPACT_ATOMS: atom_id res chain seq x y z
N LEU A 1 -76.65 -4.51 71.32
CA LEU A 1 -76.35 -4.20 72.74
C LEU A 1 -75.08 -3.35 72.73
N ALA A 2 -74.90 -2.40 73.66
CA ALA A 2 -73.62 -1.71 73.79
C ALA A 2 -72.50 -2.72 74.13
N CYS A 3 -71.30 -2.49 73.64
CA CYS A 3 -70.13 -3.36 73.82
C CYS A 3 -69.69 -3.45 75.28
N ASN A 4 -69.95 -2.42 76.06
CA ASN A 4 -69.74 -2.38 77.52
C ASN A 4 -71.04 -2.58 78.31
N TYR A 5 -72.03 -3.28 77.75
CA TYR A 5 -73.31 -3.53 78.42
C TYR A 5 -73.12 -4.19 79.79
N ASN A 6 -73.61 -3.53 80.84
CA ASN A 6 -73.62 -4.04 82.20
C ASN A 6 -75.06 -4.24 82.68
N SER A 7 -75.45 -5.49 82.91
CA SER A 7 -76.81 -5.84 83.35
C SER A 7 -77.17 -5.33 84.76
N ASN A 8 -76.20 -4.84 85.53
CA ASN A 8 -76.39 -4.28 86.87
C ASN A 8 -76.49 -2.75 86.89
N ALA A 9 -76.34 -2.06 85.76
CA ALA A 9 -76.53 -0.62 85.67
C ALA A 9 -78.02 -0.27 85.85
N THR A 10 -78.32 0.62 86.80
CA THR A 10 -79.70 1.06 87.09
C THR A 10 -80.04 2.43 86.52
N GLU A 11 -79.03 3.18 86.09
CA GLU A 11 -79.13 4.51 85.46
C GLU A 11 -78.11 4.59 84.32
N ASP A 12 -78.44 5.29 83.23
CA ASP A 12 -77.56 5.50 82.08
C ASP A 12 -76.67 6.72 82.32
N ASP A 13 -75.36 6.54 82.22
CA ASP A 13 -74.34 7.58 82.38
C ASP A 13 -73.77 8.07 81.03
N GLU A 14 -74.43 7.70 79.93
CA GLU A 14 -74.04 8.00 78.55
C GLU A 14 -72.68 7.40 78.15
N SER A 15 -72.11 6.48 78.93
CA SER A 15 -70.81 5.85 78.66
C SER A 15 -70.89 4.65 77.69
N CYS A 16 -72.04 4.40 77.07
CA CYS A 16 -72.23 3.27 76.17
C CYS A 16 -71.28 3.33 74.96
N ILE A 17 -70.46 2.30 74.79
CA ILE A 17 -69.61 2.10 73.61
C ILE A 17 -70.38 1.18 72.66
N TYR A 18 -70.52 1.59 71.41
CA TYR A 18 -71.15 0.77 70.36
C TYR A 18 -70.07 0.25 69.41
N GLU A 19 -70.40 -0.81 68.66
CA GLU A 19 -69.52 -1.36 67.64
C GLU A 19 -69.14 -0.28 66.61
N GLU A 20 -67.86 -0.24 66.25
CA GLU A 20 -67.41 0.59 65.12
C GLU A 20 -67.83 -0.12 63.82
N ASN A 21 -68.05 0.64 62.74
CA ASN A 21 -68.47 0.05 61.47
C ASN A 21 -67.47 -1.04 61.05
N PHE A 22 -67.99 -2.23 60.70
CA PHE A 22 -67.26 -3.43 60.26
C PHE A 22 -66.51 -4.23 61.36
N TYR A 23 -66.42 -3.73 62.59
CA TYR A 23 -65.81 -4.44 63.72
C TYR A 23 -66.85 -4.91 64.75
N ASP A 24 -66.53 -5.97 65.49
CA ASP A 24 -67.29 -6.42 66.65
C ASP A 24 -66.89 -5.64 67.92
N CYS A 25 -67.60 -5.88 69.02
CA CYS A 25 -67.37 -5.23 70.31
C CYS A 25 -66.02 -5.56 70.98
N LEU A 26 -65.27 -6.51 70.44
CA LEU A 26 -63.92 -6.88 70.87
C LEU A 26 -62.84 -6.32 69.92
N GLY A 27 -63.24 -5.58 68.87
CA GLY A 27 -62.36 -5.04 67.85
C GLY A 27 -61.95 -6.06 66.79
N ASN A 28 -62.60 -7.22 66.71
CA ASN A 28 -62.36 -8.18 65.63
C ASN A 28 -63.17 -7.78 64.41
N CYS A 29 -62.66 -8.07 63.22
CA CYS A 29 -63.42 -7.84 62.02
C CYS A 29 -64.64 -8.78 61.88
N ASN A 30 -65.75 -8.27 61.35
CA ASN A 30 -66.95 -9.06 61.06
C ASN A 30 -66.83 -9.96 59.82
N SER A 31 -66.03 -9.58 58.82
CA SER A 31 -65.69 -10.37 57.62
C SER A 31 -64.24 -10.11 57.24
N ASP A 32 -63.41 -11.14 57.40
CA ASP A 32 -61.97 -11.12 57.13
C ASP A 32 -61.62 -12.50 56.57
N ILE A 33 -61.63 -12.61 55.24
CA ILE A 33 -61.52 -13.89 54.52
C ILE A 33 -60.09 -14.42 54.57
N ASP A 34 -59.10 -13.55 54.46
CA ASP A 34 -57.70 -13.91 54.38
C ASP A 34 -56.99 -13.94 55.75
N ASN A 35 -57.64 -13.41 56.79
CA ASN A 35 -57.20 -13.32 58.19
C ASN A 35 -55.97 -12.43 58.39
N ASP A 36 -55.85 -11.35 57.62
CA ASP A 36 -54.78 -10.36 57.76
C ASP A 36 -55.06 -9.31 58.85
N GLY A 37 -56.29 -9.27 59.38
CA GLY A 37 -56.75 -8.36 60.43
C GLY A 37 -57.36 -7.06 59.91
N ILE A 38 -57.55 -6.91 58.61
CA ILE A 38 -58.30 -5.85 57.94
C ILE A 38 -59.64 -6.45 57.49
N CYS A 39 -60.68 -5.63 57.54
CA CYS A 39 -61.99 -6.11 57.09
C CYS A 39 -62.09 -6.12 55.58
N ASP A 40 -62.74 -7.13 55.01
CA ASP A 40 -62.98 -7.25 53.56
C ASP A 40 -63.60 -5.94 53.00
N GLU A 41 -64.51 -5.29 53.73
CA GLU A 41 -65.13 -4.02 53.30
C GLU A 41 -64.22 -2.79 53.40
N LEU A 42 -63.10 -2.92 54.11
CA LEU A 42 -62.07 -1.91 54.30
C LEU A 42 -60.81 -2.20 53.46
N GLU A 43 -60.81 -3.29 52.70
CA GLU A 43 -59.70 -3.62 51.83
C GLU A 43 -59.52 -2.58 50.72
N ILE A 44 -58.26 -2.23 50.49
CA ILE A 44 -57.84 -1.39 49.37
C ILE A 44 -57.07 -2.30 48.42
N PHE A 45 -57.69 -2.63 47.30
CA PHE A 45 -57.06 -3.37 46.21
C PHE A 45 -55.99 -2.52 45.52
N GLY A 46 -54.83 -3.13 45.27
CA GLY A 46 -53.77 -2.54 44.46
C GLY A 46 -52.44 -3.29 44.61
N CYS A 47 -51.45 -2.94 43.79
CA CYS A 47 -50.15 -3.58 43.85
C CYS A 47 -49.44 -3.35 45.21
N MET A 48 -49.10 -4.45 45.89
CA MET A 48 -48.41 -4.44 47.19
C MET A 48 -46.89 -4.62 47.10
N ASP A 49 -46.34 -4.90 45.90
CA ASP A 49 -44.90 -5.07 45.70
C ASP A 49 -44.19 -3.71 45.62
N PHE A 50 -43.28 -3.44 46.56
CA PHE A 50 -42.53 -2.18 46.62
C PHE A 50 -41.54 -1.97 45.46
N LEU A 51 -41.27 -3.03 44.67
CA LEU A 51 -40.45 -2.95 43.45
C LEU A 51 -41.27 -2.63 42.19
N ALA A 52 -42.60 -2.62 42.28
CA ALA A 52 -43.46 -2.33 41.13
C ALA A 52 -43.66 -0.82 40.93
N CYS A 53 -43.84 -0.43 39.67
CA CYS A 53 -44.04 0.95 39.21
C CYS A 53 -45.34 1.59 39.71
N ASN A 54 -46.35 0.78 39.98
CA ASN A 54 -47.65 1.21 40.50
C ASN A 54 -47.89 0.74 41.94
N TYR A 55 -46.81 0.52 42.71
CA TYR A 55 -46.90 0.22 44.14
C TYR A 55 -47.81 1.21 44.88
N ASN A 56 -48.81 0.69 45.58
CA ASN A 56 -49.72 1.46 46.41
C ASN A 56 -49.47 1.12 47.88
N SER A 57 -48.86 2.05 48.61
CA SER A 57 -48.58 1.86 50.04
C SER A 57 -49.82 1.77 50.93
N ASN A 58 -51.01 2.06 50.40
CA ASN A 58 -52.28 1.91 51.10
C ASN A 58 -53.02 0.63 50.72
N ALA A 59 -52.51 -0.15 49.75
CA ALA A 59 -53.12 -1.41 49.40
C ALA A 59 -52.99 -2.39 50.57
N THR A 60 -54.09 -3.07 50.86
CA THR A 60 -54.19 -4.10 51.91
C THR A 60 -54.35 -5.48 51.29
N GLU A 61 -54.80 -5.56 50.04
CA GLU A 61 -54.96 -6.79 49.27
C GLU A 61 -54.38 -6.60 47.86
N ASP A 62 -53.63 -7.59 47.38
CA ASP A 62 -53.00 -7.55 46.06
C ASP A 62 -54.01 -7.94 44.98
N ASP A 63 -54.20 -7.06 44.01
CA ASP A 63 -55.14 -7.26 42.91
C ASP A 63 -54.47 -7.78 41.63
N GLU A 64 -53.22 -8.24 41.73
CA GLU A 64 -52.37 -8.67 40.62
C GLU A 64 -52.13 -7.55 39.58
N SER A 65 -52.34 -6.28 39.93
CA SER A 65 -52.15 -5.15 39.02
C SER A 65 -50.70 -4.67 38.88
N CYS A 66 -49.73 -5.29 39.57
CA CYS A 66 -48.34 -4.85 39.58
C CYS A 66 -47.72 -4.73 38.18
N ILE A 67 -47.23 -3.55 37.84
CA ILE A 67 -46.49 -3.23 36.62
C ILE A 67 -45.02 -3.09 37.01
N TYR A 68 -44.16 -3.80 36.31
CA TYR A 68 -42.71 -3.72 36.51
C TYR A 68 -42.06 -2.96 35.37
N GLU A 69 -40.85 -2.44 35.62
CA GLU A 69 -40.03 -1.82 34.59
C GLU A 69 -39.73 -2.80 33.46
N GLU A 70 -39.81 -2.31 32.21
CA GLU A 70 -39.31 -3.07 31.06
C GLU A 70 -37.78 -2.99 31.02
N ASN A 71 -37.12 -3.98 30.43
CA ASN A 71 -35.66 -3.98 30.34
C ASN A 71 -35.17 -2.67 29.70
N PHE A 72 -34.22 -2.00 30.37
CA PHE A 72 -33.60 -0.73 29.99
C PHE A 72 -34.47 0.53 30.15
N TYR A 73 -35.74 0.40 30.51
CA TYR A 73 -36.63 1.54 30.77
C TYR A 73 -36.94 1.70 32.26
N ASP A 74 -37.34 2.90 32.68
CA ASP A 74 -37.88 3.18 34.00
C ASP A 74 -39.41 3.01 34.03
N CYS A 75 -40.00 3.16 35.21
CA CYS A 75 -41.44 3.06 35.43
C CYS A 75 -42.30 4.12 34.72
N LEU A 76 -41.68 5.15 34.16
CA LEU A 76 -42.34 6.19 33.37
C LEU A 76 -42.14 5.97 31.87
N GLY A 77 -41.44 4.89 31.48
CA GLY A 77 -41.09 4.58 30.09
C GLY A 77 -39.92 5.41 29.56
N ASN A 78 -39.16 6.08 30.42
CA ASN A 78 -37.92 6.75 30.01
C ASN A 78 -36.78 5.74 29.97
N CYS A 79 -35.82 5.96 29.09
CA CYS A 79 -34.64 5.13 29.08
C CYS A 79 -33.76 5.35 30.32
N ASN A 80 -33.18 4.27 30.86
CA ASN A 80 -32.24 4.31 31.98
C ASN A 80 -30.85 4.85 31.59
N SER A 81 -30.39 4.62 30.36
CA SER A 81 -29.15 5.14 29.79
C SER A 81 -29.37 5.56 28.35
N ASP A 82 -29.32 6.87 28.11
CA ASP A 82 -29.53 7.49 26.80
C ASP A 82 -28.57 8.68 26.74
N ILE A 83 -27.38 8.45 26.17
CA ILE A 83 -26.29 9.43 26.16
C ILE A 83 -26.58 10.58 25.20
N ASP A 84 -27.19 10.30 24.06
CA ASP A 84 -27.39 11.27 22.97
C ASP A 84 -28.78 11.95 23.02
N ASN A 85 -29.69 11.44 23.86
CA ASN A 85 -31.07 11.89 24.08
C ASN A 85 -31.98 11.74 22.86
N ASP A 86 -31.78 10.71 22.04
CA ASP A 86 -32.64 10.40 20.90
C ASP A 86 -33.90 9.61 21.30
N GLY A 87 -33.96 9.12 22.55
CA GLY A 87 -35.08 8.37 23.12
C GLY A 87 -34.98 6.85 22.96
N ILE A 88 -33.87 6.36 22.41
CA ILE A 88 -33.50 4.94 22.31
C ILE A 88 -32.45 4.68 23.38
N CYS A 89 -32.55 3.53 24.05
CA CYS A 89 -31.57 3.18 25.07
C CYS A 89 -30.24 2.78 24.47
N ASP A 90 -29.13 3.19 25.11
CA ASP A 90 -27.77 2.83 24.71
C ASP A 90 -27.62 1.31 24.52
N GLU A 91 -28.26 0.49 25.36
CA GLU A 91 -28.22 -0.98 25.25
C GLU A 91 -29.05 -1.55 24.09
N LEU A 92 -29.96 -0.74 23.53
CA LEU A 92 -30.83 -1.06 22.40
C LEU A 92 -30.37 -0.40 21.10
N GLU A 93 -29.29 0.38 21.13
CA GLU A 93 -28.76 1.05 19.95
C GLU A 93 -28.26 0.04 18.90
N ILE A 94 -28.57 0.33 17.64
CA ILE A 94 -28.05 -0.37 16.48
C ILE A 94 -27.07 0.59 15.79
N PHE A 95 -25.79 0.27 15.91
CA PHE A 95 -24.70 0.99 15.26
C PHE A 95 -24.74 0.81 13.73
N GLY A 96 -24.64 1.90 12.99
CA GLY A 96 -24.50 1.91 11.54
C GLY A 96 -24.74 3.29 10.94
N CYS A 97 -24.61 3.44 9.63
CA CYS A 97 -24.80 4.75 9.01
C CYS A 97 -26.27 5.22 9.06
N THR A 98 -26.51 6.36 9.73
CA THR A 98 -27.85 6.99 9.86
C THR A 98 -28.11 8.07 8.80
N ASP A 99 -27.11 8.46 8.00
CA ASP A 99 -27.27 9.45 6.92
C ASP A 99 -28.01 8.85 5.73
N THR A 100 -29.26 9.29 5.52
CA THR A 100 -30.11 8.87 4.39
C THR A 100 -29.54 9.15 2.99
N THR A 101 -28.52 10.00 2.88
CA THR A 101 -27.83 10.31 1.62
C THR A 101 -26.57 9.46 1.40
N ALA A 102 -26.11 8.75 2.41
CA ALA A 102 -24.96 7.87 2.33
C ALA A 102 -25.30 6.55 1.62
N ILE A 103 -24.27 5.98 0.98
CA ILE A 103 -24.42 4.79 0.13
C ILE A 103 -24.70 3.53 0.96
N ASN A 104 -24.17 3.47 2.17
CA ASN A 104 -24.37 2.38 3.13
C ASN A 104 -25.37 2.75 4.24
N PHE A 105 -26.32 3.66 3.96
CA PHE A 105 -27.41 3.98 4.88
C PHE A 105 -28.10 2.71 5.39
N ASN A 106 -28.21 2.57 6.71
CA ASN A 106 -28.90 1.48 7.36
C ASN A 106 -30.18 2.01 8.01
N GLU A 107 -31.34 1.62 7.49
CA GLU A 107 -32.64 2.07 8.01
C GLU A 107 -32.92 1.60 9.45
N ASN A 108 -32.20 0.59 9.92
CA ASN A 108 -32.31 0.08 11.28
C ASN A 108 -31.27 0.68 12.23
N ALA A 109 -30.30 1.45 11.73
CA ALA A 109 -29.32 2.09 12.59
C ALA A 109 -30.00 3.21 13.38
N THR A 110 -29.78 3.20 14.68
CA THR A 110 -30.25 4.22 15.61
C THR A 110 -29.11 5.15 16.03
N GLU A 111 -27.86 4.67 15.97
CA GLU A 111 -26.66 5.44 16.31
C GLU A 111 -25.63 5.39 15.18
N ASP A 112 -25.05 6.55 14.83
CA ASP A 112 -24.04 6.64 13.78
C ASP A 112 -22.69 6.11 14.26
N ASP A 113 -22.20 5.05 13.62
CA ASP A 113 -20.89 4.47 13.91
C ASP A 113 -19.74 5.15 13.15
N GLY A 114 -20.04 6.21 12.41
CA GLY A 114 -19.08 6.95 11.59
C GLY A 114 -18.69 6.23 10.30
N THR A 115 -19.41 5.16 9.91
CA THR A 115 -19.12 4.40 8.68
C THR A 115 -19.80 4.98 7.44
N CYS A 116 -20.56 6.08 7.55
CA CYS A 116 -21.29 6.66 6.43
C CYS A 116 -20.42 6.98 5.20
N LEU A 117 -20.79 6.38 4.06
CA LEU A 117 -20.10 6.51 2.79
C LEU A 117 -20.72 7.63 1.95
N SER A 118 -20.00 8.75 1.85
CA SER A 118 -20.46 9.97 1.20
C SER A 118 -20.40 9.96 -0.33
N SER A 119 -19.55 9.13 -0.95
CA SER A 119 -19.50 8.96 -2.41
C SER A 119 -18.70 7.72 -2.82
N ILE A 120 -19.13 7.07 -3.91
CA ILE A 120 -18.29 6.11 -4.63
C ILE A 120 -17.41 6.90 -5.60
N SER A 121 -16.11 6.63 -5.55
CA SER A 121 -15.17 7.06 -6.57
C SER A 121 -14.85 5.90 -7.48
N THR A 122 -14.46 6.21 -8.72
CA THR A 122 -14.03 5.21 -9.68
C THR A 122 -12.63 5.57 -10.16
N GLN A 123 -11.72 4.63 -10.01
CA GLN A 123 -10.35 4.71 -10.51
C GLN A 123 -10.25 3.86 -11.78
N SER A 124 -9.65 4.43 -12.82
CA SER A 124 -9.32 3.72 -14.06
C SER A 124 -7.80 3.62 -14.14
N ILE A 125 -7.27 2.40 -14.09
CA ILE A 125 -5.84 2.11 -14.10
C ILE A 125 -5.47 1.55 -15.48
N PRO A 126 -4.65 2.26 -16.26
CA PRO A 126 -4.12 1.71 -17.51
C PRO A 126 -3.12 0.59 -17.19
N LEU A 127 -3.29 -0.57 -17.81
CA LEU A 127 -2.36 -1.69 -17.72
C LEU A 127 -1.87 -2.01 -19.14
N GLU A 128 -0.58 -1.83 -19.37
CA GLU A 128 0.09 -2.09 -20.66
C GLU A 128 0.31 -3.59 -20.90
N GLU A 129 0.57 -3.98 -22.14
CA GLU A 129 1.00 -5.34 -22.46
C GLU A 129 2.33 -5.66 -21.74
N GLY A 130 2.43 -6.84 -21.12
CA GLY A 130 3.60 -7.24 -20.34
C GLY A 130 3.45 -6.95 -18.84
N TRP A 131 4.58 -6.76 -18.14
CA TRP A 131 4.60 -6.53 -16.70
C TRP A 131 4.28 -5.09 -16.33
N ASN A 132 3.36 -4.92 -15.39
CA ASN A 132 3.00 -3.64 -14.78
C ASN A 132 3.13 -3.75 -13.27
N MET A 133 3.37 -2.62 -12.60
CA MET A 133 3.30 -2.52 -11.15
C MET A 133 2.20 -1.52 -10.77
N TRP A 134 1.16 -2.02 -10.15
CA TRP A 134 -0.07 -1.25 -9.95
C TRP A 134 -0.48 -1.21 -8.48
N SER A 135 -1.33 -0.25 -8.15
CA SER A 135 -2.00 -0.16 -6.86
C SER A 135 -3.31 0.63 -6.97
N THR A 136 -4.11 0.63 -5.92
CA THR A 136 -5.35 1.41 -5.89
C THR A 136 -5.47 2.21 -4.59
N TYR A 137 -6.02 3.42 -4.73
CA TYR A 137 -6.47 4.25 -3.59
C TYR A 137 -7.96 4.03 -3.30
N ILE A 138 -8.61 3.08 -3.96
CA ILE A 138 -10.01 2.70 -3.70
C ILE A 138 -10.00 1.52 -2.73
N ASN A 139 -10.79 1.64 -1.67
CA ASN A 139 -10.98 0.61 -0.67
C ASN A 139 -11.81 -0.51 -1.30
N GLN A 140 -11.09 -1.54 -1.75
CA GLN A 140 -11.64 -2.78 -2.23
C GLN A 140 -10.98 -3.88 -1.41
N THR A 141 -11.77 -4.57 -0.58
CA THR A 141 -11.30 -5.73 0.20
C THR A 141 -11.81 -7.04 -0.38
N ASP A 142 -12.38 -6.98 -1.59
CA ASP A 142 -12.81 -8.15 -2.34
C ASP A 142 -11.63 -9.04 -2.70
N ASP A 143 -11.95 -10.31 -2.95
CA ASP A 143 -11.03 -11.28 -3.49
C ASP A 143 -10.52 -10.80 -4.86
N ILE A 144 -9.22 -10.95 -5.10
CA ILE A 144 -8.58 -10.47 -6.32
C ILE A 144 -9.20 -11.09 -7.59
N SER A 145 -9.81 -12.27 -7.52
CA SER A 145 -10.54 -12.82 -8.67
C SER A 145 -11.67 -11.90 -9.12
N LEU A 146 -12.48 -11.40 -8.18
CA LEU A 146 -13.62 -10.52 -8.46
C LEU A 146 -13.19 -9.16 -9.00
N VAL A 147 -12.05 -8.64 -8.52
CA VAL A 147 -11.52 -7.35 -8.97
C VAL A 147 -11.15 -7.38 -10.46
N PHE A 148 -10.70 -8.52 -10.95
CA PHE A 148 -10.19 -8.68 -12.31
C PHE A 148 -11.18 -9.38 -13.26
N ASP A 149 -12.41 -9.66 -12.82
CA ASP A 149 -13.42 -10.38 -13.63
C ASP A 149 -13.66 -9.72 -14.99
N ASP A 150 -13.71 -8.37 -15.04
CA ASP A 150 -13.98 -7.60 -16.25
C ASP A 150 -12.85 -7.69 -17.31
N ILE A 151 -11.62 -7.96 -16.86
CA ILE A 151 -10.42 -8.02 -17.72
C ILE A 151 -9.72 -9.39 -17.65
N LEU A 152 -10.41 -10.42 -17.15
CA LEU A 152 -9.82 -11.71 -16.81
C LEU A 152 -9.07 -12.38 -17.97
N GLN A 153 -9.59 -12.23 -19.19
CA GLN A 153 -9.00 -12.75 -20.42
C GLN A 153 -7.63 -12.13 -20.75
N ASP A 154 -7.36 -10.93 -20.26
CA ASP A 154 -6.13 -10.19 -20.53
C ASP A 154 -5.09 -10.42 -19.43
N VAL A 155 -5.47 -10.97 -18.27
CA VAL A 155 -4.58 -11.23 -17.13
C VAL A 155 -3.87 -12.58 -17.30
N ILE A 156 -2.53 -12.57 -17.23
CA ILE A 156 -1.71 -13.79 -17.21
C ILE A 156 -1.48 -14.24 -15.77
N ILE A 157 -0.91 -13.36 -14.94
CA ILE A 157 -0.56 -13.66 -13.54
C ILE A 157 -0.47 -12.36 -12.74
N ILE A 158 -0.89 -12.41 -11.48
CA ILE A 158 -0.69 -11.34 -10.48
C ILE A 158 0.14 -11.89 -9.33
N LYS A 159 1.03 -11.07 -8.76
CA LYS A 159 1.90 -11.40 -7.63
C LYS A 159 1.81 -10.33 -6.54
N ASP A 160 1.77 -10.75 -5.28
CA ASP A 160 1.97 -9.86 -4.12
C ASP A 160 3.46 -9.78 -3.72
N GLN A 161 3.79 -8.99 -2.68
CA GLN A 161 5.18 -8.87 -2.21
C GLN A 161 5.77 -10.14 -1.58
N ASN A 162 4.94 -11.11 -1.20
CA ASN A 162 5.37 -12.37 -0.58
C ASN A 162 5.56 -13.48 -1.63
N GLY A 163 5.24 -13.22 -2.89
CA GLY A 163 5.26 -14.20 -3.97
C GLY A 163 4.00 -15.07 -4.03
N ASN A 164 2.94 -14.72 -3.29
CA ASN A 164 1.62 -15.30 -3.53
C ASN A 164 1.13 -14.85 -4.90
N VAL A 165 0.39 -15.73 -5.57
CA VAL A 165 -0.04 -15.53 -6.95
C VAL A 165 -1.56 -15.65 -7.11
N TYR A 166 -2.09 -14.86 -8.04
CA TYR A 166 -3.35 -15.15 -8.72
C TYR A 166 -3.03 -15.51 -10.17
N TRP A 167 -3.42 -16.71 -10.59
CA TRP A 167 -3.12 -17.24 -11.91
C TRP A 167 -4.41 -17.86 -12.50
N PRO A 168 -5.17 -17.08 -13.29
CA PRO A 168 -6.47 -17.48 -13.82
C PRO A 168 -6.44 -18.80 -14.61
N GLU A 169 -5.42 -19.00 -15.45
CA GLU A 169 -5.30 -20.20 -16.29
C GLU A 169 -5.28 -21.52 -15.49
N TYR A 170 -4.78 -21.48 -14.25
CA TYR A 170 -4.64 -22.65 -13.39
C TYR A 170 -5.64 -22.66 -12.22
N ASP A 171 -6.62 -21.75 -12.20
CA ASP A 171 -7.57 -21.55 -11.09
C ASP A 171 -6.87 -21.41 -9.73
N LEU A 172 -5.69 -20.75 -9.71
CA LEU A 172 -4.89 -20.55 -8.49
C LEU A 172 -5.10 -19.15 -7.95
N ASN A 173 -5.59 -19.05 -6.70
CA ASN A 173 -5.57 -17.82 -5.94
C ASN A 173 -5.00 -18.06 -4.53
N SER A 174 -3.80 -17.52 -4.29
CA SER A 174 -3.13 -17.54 -3.00
C SER A 174 -2.95 -16.14 -2.41
N ILE A 175 -3.30 -15.09 -3.16
CA ILE A 175 -3.31 -13.70 -2.68
C ILE A 175 -4.55 -13.48 -1.81
N GLY A 176 -5.71 -13.99 -2.24
CA GLY A 176 -6.99 -13.74 -1.59
C GLY A 176 -7.44 -12.31 -1.83
N ASN A 177 -7.70 -11.57 -0.75
CA ASN A 177 -8.21 -10.21 -0.81
C ASN A 177 -7.11 -9.19 -1.05
N LEU A 178 -7.47 -8.08 -1.70
CA LEU A 178 -6.57 -6.91 -1.76
C LEU A 178 -6.31 -6.34 -0.36
N VAL A 179 -5.08 -5.87 -0.16
CA VAL A 179 -4.62 -5.27 1.09
C VAL A 179 -4.45 -3.77 0.85
N ILE A 180 -5.11 -2.96 1.70
CA ILE A 180 -5.05 -1.50 1.62
C ILE A 180 -3.59 -1.02 1.75
N GLY A 181 -3.17 -0.17 0.82
CA GLY A 181 -1.80 0.39 0.79
C GLY A 181 -0.73 -0.55 0.24
N ALA A 182 -1.08 -1.79 -0.14
CA ALA A 182 -0.17 -2.68 -0.86
C ALA A 182 -0.15 -2.35 -2.37
N GLY A 183 0.97 -2.63 -3.02
CA GLY A 183 1.05 -2.67 -4.48
C GLY A 183 1.25 -4.11 -4.96
N TYR A 184 1.00 -4.33 -6.24
CA TYR A 184 1.00 -5.65 -6.86
C TYR A 184 1.71 -5.62 -8.22
N GLN A 185 2.25 -6.75 -8.63
CA GLN A 185 2.78 -6.94 -9.99
C GLN A 185 1.77 -7.72 -10.80
N ILE A 186 1.47 -7.28 -12.02
CA ILE A 186 0.56 -7.98 -12.94
C ILE A 186 1.21 -8.11 -14.31
N LYS A 187 1.07 -9.29 -14.92
CA LYS A 187 1.43 -9.50 -16.32
C LYS A 187 0.18 -9.58 -17.17
N MET A 188 0.11 -8.77 -18.22
CA MET A 188 -1.01 -8.68 -19.16
C MET A 188 -0.65 -9.24 -20.53
N ASN A 189 -1.62 -9.84 -21.21
CA ASN A 189 -1.54 -10.26 -22.61
C ASN A 189 -1.68 -9.10 -23.59
N THR A 190 -2.41 -8.05 -23.21
CA THR A 190 -2.66 -6.87 -24.04
C THR A 190 -3.02 -5.68 -23.17
N PHE A 191 -2.97 -4.48 -23.73
CA PHE A 191 -3.37 -3.26 -23.04
C PHE A 191 -4.86 -3.31 -22.64
N SER A 192 -5.16 -2.99 -21.38
CA SER A 192 -6.53 -2.92 -20.88
C SER A 192 -6.66 -1.89 -19.76
N TYR A 193 -7.90 -1.48 -19.46
CA TYR A 193 -8.19 -0.61 -18.32
C TYR A 193 -8.83 -1.41 -17.19
N LEU A 194 -8.16 -1.46 -16.05
CA LEU A 194 -8.77 -1.95 -14.82
C LEU A 194 -9.59 -0.83 -14.18
N THR A 195 -10.90 -1.04 -14.05
CA THR A 195 -11.81 -0.07 -13.43
C THR A 195 -12.22 -0.56 -12.05
N ILE A 196 -11.90 0.20 -11.02
CA ILE A 196 -12.24 -0.13 -9.62
C ILE A 196 -13.14 0.97 -9.07
N SER A 197 -14.31 0.59 -8.58
CA SER A 197 -15.28 1.50 -7.96
C SER A 197 -15.46 1.16 -6.49
N GLY A 198 -15.40 2.17 -5.64
CA GLY A 198 -15.54 1.99 -4.20
C GLY A 198 -15.29 3.29 -3.45
N VAL A 199 -14.97 3.18 -2.17
CA VAL A 199 -14.72 4.34 -1.29
C VAL A 199 -13.24 4.70 -1.39
N LYS A 200 -12.88 5.99 -1.40
CA LYS A 200 -11.46 6.36 -1.34
C LYS A 200 -10.86 5.98 0.01
N VAL A 201 -9.68 5.35 -0.03
CA VAL A 201 -8.83 5.14 1.13
C VAL A 201 -8.26 6.51 1.55
N PRO A 202 -8.33 6.89 2.84
CA PRO A 202 -7.64 8.09 3.32
C PRO A 202 -6.14 8.01 3.03
N PHE A 203 -5.54 9.07 2.47
CA PHE A 203 -4.12 9.08 2.09
C PHE A 203 -3.18 8.84 3.28
N ASP A 204 -3.60 9.25 4.48
CA ASP A 204 -2.87 9.09 5.75
C ASP A 204 -3.08 7.73 6.42
N THR A 205 -3.74 6.80 5.73
CA THR A 205 -3.87 5.40 6.19
C THR A 205 -2.48 4.83 6.45
N THR A 206 -2.29 4.28 7.65
CA THR A 206 -1.00 3.74 8.07
C THR A 206 -0.68 2.42 7.35
N ILE A 207 0.45 2.39 6.65
CA ILE A 207 1.04 1.23 6.00
C ILE A 207 2.23 0.76 6.84
N ASN A 208 2.23 -0.51 7.25
CA ASN A 208 3.34 -1.08 8.02
C ASN A 208 4.40 -1.64 7.06
N LEU A 209 5.54 -0.95 6.94
CA LEU A 209 6.65 -1.39 6.11
C LEU A 209 7.57 -2.29 6.90
N GLY A 210 7.91 -3.44 6.33
CA GLY A 210 8.89 -4.38 6.89
C GLY A 210 10.31 -4.07 6.45
N SER A 211 11.29 -4.60 7.18
CA SER A 211 12.69 -4.60 6.78
C SER A 211 12.87 -5.48 5.54
N GLY A 212 13.67 -5.04 4.59
CA GLY A 212 13.81 -5.71 3.29
C GLY A 212 12.90 -5.11 2.24
N TRP A 213 12.49 -5.92 1.26
CA TRP A 213 11.67 -5.49 0.14
C TRP A 213 10.18 -5.54 0.48
N SER A 214 9.43 -4.54 0.01
CA SER A 214 7.97 -4.49 0.04
C SER A 214 7.47 -3.81 -1.25
N ILE A 215 6.20 -4.01 -1.58
CA ILE A 215 5.54 -3.29 -2.68
C ILE A 215 4.43 -2.45 -2.06
N ILE A 216 4.50 -1.15 -2.27
CA ILE A 216 3.58 -0.17 -1.69
C ILE A 216 2.69 0.42 -2.77
N GLY A 217 1.46 0.74 -2.38
CA GLY A 217 0.51 1.46 -3.22
C GLY A 217 0.49 2.96 -2.91
N TYR A 218 0.14 3.76 -3.91
CA TYR A 218 0.01 5.20 -3.78
C TYR A 218 -1.44 5.60 -3.49
N LEU A 219 -1.68 6.20 -2.32
CA LEU A 219 -3.03 6.45 -1.80
C LEU A 219 -3.63 7.82 -2.15
N HIS A 220 -2.89 8.69 -2.82
CA HIS A 220 -3.44 9.95 -3.33
C HIS A 220 -4.07 9.77 -4.72
N ASP A 221 -5.06 10.60 -5.02
CA ASP A 221 -5.77 10.61 -6.31
C ASP A 221 -5.19 11.62 -7.32
N SER A 222 -4.08 12.26 -6.97
CA SER A 222 -3.34 13.21 -7.82
C SER A 222 -1.83 12.98 -7.69
N PRO A 223 -1.03 13.29 -8.73
CA PRO A 223 0.42 13.14 -8.67
C PRO A 223 1.11 14.02 -7.62
N ALA A 224 2.14 13.50 -6.97
CA ALA A 224 3.00 14.29 -6.08
C ALA A 224 4.44 13.75 -6.00
N ASP A 225 5.39 14.65 -5.75
CA ASP A 225 6.81 14.29 -5.71
C ASP A 225 7.11 13.32 -4.57
N ILE A 226 7.80 12.22 -4.88
CA ILE A 226 8.15 11.17 -3.93
C ILE A 226 8.99 11.69 -2.75
N SER A 227 9.84 12.69 -2.99
CA SER A 227 10.70 13.30 -1.96
C SER A 227 9.85 13.93 -0.84
N GLN A 228 8.67 14.46 -1.16
CA GLN A 228 7.76 15.05 -0.16
C GLN A 228 7.37 14.03 0.92
N PHE A 229 7.29 12.75 0.56
CA PHE A 229 6.84 11.70 1.47
C PHE A 229 7.99 10.97 2.17
N PHE A 230 9.13 10.82 1.52
CA PHE A 230 10.20 9.94 1.99
C PHE A 230 11.47 10.65 2.46
N GLU A 231 11.59 11.97 2.30
CA GLU A 231 12.77 12.73 2.78
C GLU A 231 12.98 12.57 4.30
N SER A 232 11.89 12.61 5.08
CA SER A 232 11.90 12.39 6.54
C SER A 232 12.20 10.95 6.95
N TYR A 233 12.16 9.99 6.00
CA TYR A 233 12.42 8.57 6.21
C TYR A 233 13.76 8.11 5.61
N SER A 234 14.67 9.04 5.28
CA SER A 234 15.98 8.75 4.68
C SER A 234 16.86 7.80 5.50
N GLU A 235 16.67 7.71 6.82
CA GLU A 235 17.36 6.74 7.68
C GLU A 235 16.70 5.35 7.70
N SER A 236 15.45 5.24 7.24
CA SER A 236 14.65 4.00 7.25
C SER A 236 14.56 3.36 5.87
N VAL A 237 14.62 4.17 4.80
CA VAL A 237 14.48 3.74 3.41
C VAL A 237 15.84 3.68 2.73
N VAL A 238 16.11 2.55 2.07
CA VAL A 238 17.31 2.34 1.26
C VAL A 238 17.10 2.91 -0.15
N ILE A 239 16.07 2.43 -0.84
CA ILE A 239 15.76 2.78 -2.23
C ILE A 239 14.29 2.48 -2.52
N ILE A 240 13.68 3.29 -3.39
CA ILE A 240 12.35 3.06 -3.96
C ILE A 240 12.49 2.98 -5.48
N LYS A 241 11.73 2.10 -6.13
CA LYS A 241 11.73 1.90 -7.58
C LYS A 241 10.32 1.87 -8.16
N ASN A 242 10.14 2.44 -9.35
CA ASN A 242 8.92 2.25 -10.15
C ASN A 242 9.11 1.12 -11.20
N GLU A 243 8.05 0.84 -11.97
CA GLU A 243 8.06 -0.21 -13.01
C GLU A 243 8.97 0.06 -14.20
N SER A 244 9.36 1.32 -14.44
CA SER A 244 10.33 1.67 -15.47
C SER A 244 11.77 1.52 -14.99
N GLY A 245 11.97 1.10 -13.72
CA GLY A 245 13.29 1.00 -13.10
C GLY A 245 13.86 2.35 -12.65
N ASN A 246 13.06 3.42 -12.66
CA ASN A 246 13.44 4.70 -12.08
C ASN A 246 13.54 4.57 -10.56
N VAL A 247 14.45 5.32 -9.95
CA VAL A 247 14.74 5.20 -8.52
C VAL A 247 14.61 6.51 -7.77
N TYR A 248 14.19 6.39 -6.52
CA TYR A 248 14.41 7.36 -5.46
C TYR A 248 15.37 6.76 -4.45
N TRP A 249 16.53 7.38 -4.27
CA TRP A 249 17.62 6.88 -3.44
C TRP A 249 18.12 8.00 -2.50
N PRO A 250 17.60 8.08 -1.26
CA PRO A 250 17.86 9.19 -0.33
C PRO A 250 19.34 9.43 -0.04
N GLU A 251 20.10 8.35 0.20
CA GLU A 251 21.53 8.41 0.55
C GLU A 251 22.36 9.16 -0.49
N TYR A 252 21.96 9.10 -1.76
CA TYR A 252 22.67 9.69 -2.89
C TYR A 252 21.95 10.90 -3.48
N ASN A 253 20.88 11.38 -2.84
CA ASN A 253 20.04 12.48 -3.31
C ASN A 253 19.56 12.30 -4.77
N LEU A 254 19.17 11.07 -5.13
CA LEU A 254 18.68 10.73 -6.47
C LEU A 254 17.16 10.63 -6.45
N ASN A 255 16.52 11.35 -7.36
CA ASN A 255 15.09 11.25 -7.60
C ASN A 255 14.81 11.29 -9.11
N SER A 256 14.74 10.11 -9.71
CA SER A 256 14.37 9.94 -11.12
C SER A 256 12.94 9.42 -11.30
N ILE A 257 12.26 9.09 -10.19
CA ILE A 257 10.81 8.82 -10.20
C ILE A 257 10.07 10.15 -10.37
N GLY A 258 10.52 11.21 -9.68
CA GLY A 258 9.82 12.48 -9.64
C GLY A 258 8.50 12.31 -8.90
N ASN A 259 7.39 12.34 -9.65
CA ASN A 259 6.06 12.19 -9.07
C ASN A 259 5.66 10.71 -8.95
N MET A 260 5.11 10.35 -7.79
CA MET A 260 4.28 9.16 -7.66
C MET A 260 2.94 9.41 -8.35
N LEU A 261 2.42 8.42 -9.08
CA LEU A 261 1.21 8.52 -9.90
C LEU A 261 0.10 7.61 -9.35
N PRO A 262 -1.16 8.09 -9.31
CA PRO A 262 -2.29 7.25 -8.92
C PRO A 262 -2.48 6.07 -9.87
N GLY A 263 -2.57 4.86 -9.31
CA GLY A 263 -2.68 3.62 -10.10
C GLY A 263 -1.38 2.82 -10.19
N GLU A 264 -0.23 3.44 -9.89
CA GLU A 264 1.06 2.77 -9.89
C GLU A 264 1.40 2.19 -8.52
N GLY A 265 2.12 1.06 -8.50
CA GLY A 265 2.78 0.54 -7.31
C GLY A 265 4.27 0.86 -7.30
N TYR A 266 4.93 0.75 -6.14
CA TYR A 266 6.36 1.04 -6.00
C TYR A 266 7.05 -0.02 -5.14
N GLN A 267 8.21 -0.49 -5.59
CA GLN A 267 9.06 -1.37 -4.80
C GLN A 267 9.91 -0.54 -3.85
N ILE A 268 9.81 -0.80 -2.55
CA ILE A 268 10.58 -0.12 -1.51
C ILE A 268 11.46 -1.12 -0.77
N LYS A 269 12.72 -0.73 -0.53
CA LYS A 269 13.61 -1.45 0.37
C LYS A 269 13.87 -0.64 1.62
N SER A 270 13.69 -1.25 2.78
CA SER A 270 13.85 -0.59 4.09
C SER A 270 14.87 -1.30 4.97
N PHE A 271 15.54 -0.54 5.84
CA PHE A 271 16.50 -1.08 6.82
C PHE A 271 15.80 -1.75 8.00
N LEU A 272 14.67 -1.18 8.44
CA LEU A 272 13.93 -1.55 9.65
C LEU A 272 12.43 -1.61 9.35
N ASN A 273 11.67 -2.20 10.28
CA ASN A 273 10.22 -2.12 10.24
C ASN A 273 9.77 -0.76 10.77
N PHE A 274 8.86 -0.06 10.09
CA PHE A 274 8.29 1.20 10.55
C PHE A 274 6.89 1.45 9.99
N PRO A 275 6.01 2.15 10.73
CA PRO A 275 4.75 2.64 10.19
C PRO A 275 4.99 3.86 9.29
N PHE A 276 4.31 3.90 8.15
CA PHE A 276 4.36 4.97 7.17
C PHE A 276 2.95 5.44 6.82
N SER A 277 2.77 6.73 6.60
CA SER A 277 1.51 7.32 6.12
C SER A 277 1.83 8.51 5.23
N TYR A 278 1.14 8.63 4.09
CA TYR A 278 1.34 9.79 3.22
C TYR A 278 0.90 11.06 3.94
N GLN A 279 1.64 12.14 3.70
CA GLN A 279 1.25 13.47 4.15
C GLN A 279 0.31 14.11 3.12
N GLU A 280 -0.39 15.18 3.50
CA GLU A 280 -1.17 15.98 2.56
C GLU A 280 -0.26 16.56 1.47
N ILE A 281 -0.72 16.57 0.22
CA ILE A 281 0.07 17.10 -0.91
C ILE A 281 0.23 18.61 -0.74
N VAL A 282 1.47 19.07 -0.69
CA VAL A 282 1.77 20.50 -0.66
C VAL A 282 2.17 20.91 -2.07
N ASN A 283 1.29 21.64 -2.76
CA ASN A 283 1.54 22.08 -4.13
C ASN A 283 2.78 22.97 -4.21
N GLY A 284 3.92 22.36 -4.60
CA GLY A 284 5.15 23.02 -5.01
C GLY A 284 5.14 23.34 -6.50
N ARG A 285 5.98 24.30 -6.92
CA ARG A 285 6.23 24.52 -8.35
C ARG A 285 7.03 23.33 -8.89
N ILE A 286 6.42 22.57 -9.78
CA ILE A 286 7.09 21.51 -10.53
C ILE A 286 7.97 22.17 -11.59
N GLU A 287 9.27 21.89 -11.57
CA GLU A 287 10.13 22.10 -12.73
C GLU A 287 9.84 20.99 -13.73
N ASN A 288 9.51 21.36 -14.97
CA ASN A 288 9.39 20.38 -16.04
C ASN A 288 10.81 19.95 -16.41
N ASP A 289 11.22 18.76 -15.99
CA ASP A 289 12.43 18.15 -16.53
C ASP A 289 12.23 17.85 -18.03
N GLU A 290 13.24 18.23 -18.83
CA GLU A 290 13.27 17.86 -20.23
C GLU A 290 13.46 16.34 -20.34
N ILE A 291 12.48 15.65 -20.92
CA ILE A 291 12.59 14.20 -21.17
C ILE A 291 13.56 13.99 -22.33
N HIS A 292 14.77 13.52 -22.02
CA HIS A 292 15.73 13.12 -23.04
C HIS A 292 15.46 11.68 -23.51
N SER A 293 15.41 11.48 -24.82
CA SER A 293 15.27 10.17 -25.46
C SER A 293 16.62 9.60 -25.87
N PHE A 294 16.78 8.28 -25.79
CA PHE A 294 17.96 7.59 -26.33
C PHE A 294 18.13 7.90 -27.83
N GLN A 295 19.37 8.18 -28.21
CA GLN A 295 19.84 8.44 -29.58
C GLN A 295 20.54 7.22 -30.19
N TYR A 296 21.29 6.44 -29.40
CA TYR A 296 22.09 5.33 -29.91
C TYR A 296 21.55 3.96 -29.50
N PHE A 297 21.35 3.72 -28.20
CA PHE A 297 20.79 2.47 -27.73
C PHE A 297 19.26 2.46 -27.77
N GLU A 298 18.68 1.28 -27.81
CA GLU A 298 17.24 1.10 -27.66
C GLU A 298 16.87 1.08 -26.16
N LYS A 299 15.58 1.23 -25.84
CA LYS A 299 15.11 1.00 -24.47
C LYS A 299 15.15 -0.50 -24.19
N PRO A 300 15.66 -0.94 -23.03
CA PRO A 300 15.62 -2.35 -22.65
C PRO A 300 14.18 -2.80 -22.42
N GLN A 301 13.92 -4.09 -22.60
CA GLN A 301 12.64 -4.69 -22.24
C GLN A 301 12.51 -4.78 -20.72
N PHE A 302 11.37 -4.37 -20.18
CA PHE A 302 11.09 -4.43 -18.75
C PHE A 302 10.49 -5.80 -18.39
N THR A 303 10.90 -6.35 -17.26
CA THR A 303 10.48 -7.66 -16.74
C THR A 303 10.07 -7.56 -15.26
N ASP A 304 9.72 -8.66 -14.61
CA ASP A 304 9.21 -8.63 -13.22
C ASP A 304 10.28 -8.31 -12.15
N ASN A 305 11.57 -8.34 -12.51
CA ASN A 305 12.65 -8.10 -11.56
C ASN A 305 13.82 -7.34 -12.20
N ASN A 306 14.40 -6.41 -11.45
CA ASN A 306 15.58 -5.67 -11.88
C ASN A 306 16.66 -5.60 -10.79
N MET A 307 17.86 -5.27 -11.22
CA MET A 307 18.99 -4.92 -10.37
C MET A 307 19.37 -3.48 -10.66
N THR A 308 19.64 -2.70 -9.61
CA THR A 308 20.04 -1.30 -9.75
C THR A 308 21.52 -1.15 -9.44
N ILE A 309 22.22 -0.45 -10.32
CA ILE A 309 23.66 -0.23 -10.23
C ILE A 309 23.91 1.27 -10.16
N LEU A 310 24.43 1.72 -9.03
CA LEU A 310 24.91 3.09 -8.86
C LEU A 310 26.23 3.25 -9.63
N LEU A 311 26.30 4.29 -10.45
CA LEU A 311 27.49 4.70 -11.18
C LEU A 311 28.28 5.69 -10.30
N PRO A 312 29.63 5.70 -10.36
CA PRO A 312 30.42 6.64 -9.57
C PRO A 312 30.09 8.08 -9.98
N GLU A 313 30.08 8.99 -9.00
CA GLU A 313 29.88 10.43 -9.26
C GLU A 313 30.82 10.90 -10.39
N LEU A 314 30.24 11.63 -11.34
CA LEU A 314 30.89 12.16 -12.56
C LEU A 314 32.12 13.05 -12.29
N CYS A 315 32.49 13.28 -11.04
CA CYS A 315 33.41 14.34 -10.60
C CYS A 315 34.89 13.92 -10.46
N SER A 316 35.36 12.82 -11.03
CA SER A 316 36.81 12.49 -10.95
C SER A 316 37.43 11.91 -12.22
N ILE A 317 36.64 11.64 -13.25
CA ILE A 317 37.13 11.01 -14.47
C ILE A 317 36.44 11.69 -15.66
N HIS A 318 37.19 12.44 -16.48
CA HIS A 318 36.76 13.12 -17.72
C HIS A 318 36.33 12.12 -18.84
N ILE A 319 35.63 11.03 -18.52
CA ILE A 319 35.25 9.99 -19.49
C ILE A 319 33.78 10.15 -19.94
N LEU A 320 32.91 10.70 -19.10
CA LEU A 320 31.48 10.81 -19.37
C LEU A 320 31.08 12.27 -19.55
N ASN A 321 30.40 12.56 -20.66
CA ASN A 321 29.75 13.83 -20.91
C ASN A 321 28.25 13.73 -20.59
N GLU A 322 27.60 14.88 -20.39
CA GLU A 322 26.14 14.95 -20.38
C GLU A 322 25.58 14.38 -21.70
N TYR A 323 24.49 13.64 -21.60
CA TYR A 323 23.83 12.90 -22.69
C TYR A 323 24.61 11.73 -23.28
N ASP A 324 25.76 11.34 -22.71
CA ASP A 324 26.35 10.04 -23.03
C ASP A 324 25.40 8.91 -22.62
N GLU A 325 25.45 7.79 -23.34
CA GLU A 325 24.58 6.65 -23.05
C GLU A 325 25.40 5.46 -22.58
N ILE A 326 24.98 4.84 -21.48
CA ILE A 326 25.54 3.58 -21.00
C ILE A 326 24.52 2.48 -21.20
N ALA A 327 24.95 1.39 -21.81
CA ALA A 327 24.17 0.18 -21.98
C ALA A 327 24.86 -1.02 -21.34
N VAL A 328 24.06 -1.95 -20.83
CA VAL A 328 24.51 -3.22 -20.26
C VAL A 328 23.96 -4.34 -21.11
N PHE A 329 24.85 -5.25 -21.46
CA PHE A 329 24.56 -6.43 -22.26
C PHE A 329 24.88 -7.70 -21.47
N ASP A 330 24.18 -8.78 -21.79
CA ASP A 330 24.56 -10.11 -21.35
C ASP A 330 25.79 -10.64 -22.14
N LYS A 331 26.14 -11.92 -21.95
CA LYS A 331 27.26 -12.56 -22.65
C LYS A 331 27.01 -12.80 -24.15
N ASP A 332 25.75 -12.87 -24.57
CA ASP A 332 25.32 -13.24 -25.92
C ASP A 332 24.93 -11.98 -26.73
N GLY A 333 24.95 -10.80 -26.09
CA GLY A 333 24.71 -9.48 -26.71
C GLY A 333 23.29 -8.95 -26.56
N LEU A 334 22.48 -9.56 -25.69
CA LEU A 334 21.14 -9.08 -25.34
C LEU A 334 21.25 -7.78 -24.53
N LEU A 335 20.54 -6.73 -24.95
CA LEU A 335 20.46 -5.47 -24.21
C LEU A 335 19.54 -5.64 -23.00
N VAL A 336 20.10 -5.50 -21.80
CA VAL A 336 19.41 -5.79 -20.54
C VAL A 336 19.28 -4.57 -19.65
N GLY A 337 19.90 -3.44 -20.01
CA GLY A 337 19.74 -2.18 -19.31
C GLY A 337 20.37 -1.04 -20.10
N ALA A 338 19.80 0.16 -19.99
CA ALA A 338 20.38 1.36 -20.58
C ALA A 338 20.04 2.58 -19.71
N SER A 339 20.92 3.58 -19.71
CA SER A 339 20.72 4.86 -19.01
C SER A 339 21.40 6.00 -19.77
N ILE A 340 20.79 7.18 -19.73
CA ILE A 340 21.34 8.42 -20.28
C ILE A 340 21.99 9.19 -19.13
N ILE A 341 23.26 9.52 -19.28
CA ILE A 341 24.00 10.28 -18.29
C ILE A 341 23.50 11.72 -18.27
N SER A 342 22.93 12.14 -17.14
CA SER A 342 22.53 13.52 -16.88
C SER A 342 22.83 13.89 -15.42
N GLU A 343 22.74 15.18 -15.11
CA GLU A 343 22.74 15.63 -13.72
C GLU A 343 21.56 14.96 -12.99
N GLY A 344 21.81 14.28 -11.86
CA GLY A 344 20.80 13.51 -11.14
C GLY A 344 20.49 12.11 -11.68
N ASN A 345 21.06 11.68 -12.82
CA ASN A 345 20.92 10.32 -13.35
C ASN A 345 22.27 9.60 -13.47
N ASN A 346 22.75 9.07 -12.34
CA ASN A 346 24.01 8.34 -12.21
C ASN A 346 23.76 6.88 -11.78
N TYR A 347 22.71 6.24 -12.28
CA TYR A 347 22.47 4.82 -12.04
C TYR A 347 21.98 4.15 -13.33
N ILE A 348 21.97 2.81 -13.31
CA ILE A 348 21.38 2.01 -14.37
C ILE A 348 20.61 0.84 -13.76
N SER A 349 19.41 0.61 -14.28
CA SER A 349 18.61 -0.56 -13.95
C SER A 349 18.79 -1.62 -15.04
N VAL A 350 19.09 -2.85 -14.63
CA VAL A 350 19.27 -4.00 -15.51
C VAL A 350 18.22 -5.06 -15.20
N TRP A 351 17.65 -5.67 -16.22
CA TRP A 351 16.44 -6.49 -16.14
C TRP A 351 16.78 -7.99 -16.11
N GLY A 352 16.06 -8.71 -15.26
CA GLY A 352 16.17 -10.17 -15.13
C GLY A 352 15.32 -10.88 -16.16
N ASP A 353 15.59 -12.16 -16.38
CA ASP A 353 14.81 -12.99 -17.29
C ASP A 353 13.39 -13.23 -16.79
N ASP A 354 12.40 -13.06 -17.66
CA ASP A 354 11.00 -13.38 -17.38
C ASP A 354 10.75 -14.88 -17.55
N LEU A 355 10.61 -15.59 -16.43
CA LEU A 355 10.39 -17.04 -16.43
C LEU A 355 9.05 -17.49 -17.05
N THR A 356 8.20 -16.56 -17.48
CA THR A 356 6.93 -16.87 -18.18
C THR A 356 7.07 -16.82 -19.70
N THR A 357 8.24 -16.46 -20.24
CA THR A 357 8.54 -16.51 -21.68
C THR A 357 9.45 -17.71 -22.00
N ASP A 358 9.39 -18.22 -23.23
CA ASP A 358 10.24 -19.34 -23.68
C ASP A 358 11.63 -18.86 -24.14
N GLU A 359 11.74 -17.59 -24.57
CA GLU A 359 12.98 -16.97 -25.03
C GLU A 359 13.63 -16.19 -23.89
N LYS A 360 14.97 -16.22 -23.83
CA LYS A 360 15.71 -15.43 -22.86
C LYS A 360 15.55 -13.94 -23.19
N ASP A 361 14.86 -13.19 -22.34
CA ASP A 361 14.56 -11.76 -22.51
C ASP A 361 15.19 -10.88 -21.43
N GLY A 362 15.92 -11.48 -20.48
CA GLY A 362 16.70 -10.76 -19.48
C GLY A 362 17.87 -11.57 -18.92
N LEU A 363 18.42 -11.12 -17.80
CA LEU A 363 19.56 -11.76 -17.13
C LEU A 363 19.13 -12.92 -16.23
N PHE A 364 19.83 -14.05 -16.30
CA PHE A 364 19.74 -15.09 -15.28
C PHE A 364 20.55 -14.72 -14.03
N GLU A 365 20.19 -15.28 -12.87
CA GLU A 365 20.99 -15.15 -11.65
C GLU A 365 22.44 -15.57 -11.91
N GLY A 366 23.38 -14.67 -11.58
CA GLY A 366 24.81 -14.88 -11.79
C GLY A 366 25.31 -14.60 -13.21
N ASP A 367 24.48 -14.11 -14.13
CA ASP A 367 24.95 -13.67 -15.45
C ASP A 367 25.88 -12.45 -15.34
N LYS A 368 26.95 -12.45 -16.13
CA LYS A 368 27.94 -11.36 -16.11
C LYS A 368 27.44 -10.15 -16.89
N LEU A 369 27.61 -8.97 -16.31
CA LEU A 369 27.24 -7.69 -16.90
C LEU A 369 28.39 -7.14 -17.78
N ASN A 370 28.07 -6.82 -19.04
CA ASN A 370 29.02 -6.22 -19.99
C ASN A 370 28.58 -4.79 -20.34
N PHE A 371 29.40 -3.79 -19.99
CA PHE A 371 29.06 -2.39 -20.15
C PHE A 371 29.61 -1.82 -21.46
N GLN A 372 28.80 -1.02 -22.14
CA GLN A 372 29.19 -0.21 -23.27
C GLN A 372 28.81 1.25 -23.04
N LEU A 373 29.65 2.15 -23.52
CA LEU A 373 29.48 3.59 -23.48
C LEU A 373 29.43 4.11 -24.91
N TRP A 374 28.38 4.85 -25.24
CA TRP A 374 28.32 5.68 -26.42
C TRP A 374 28.52 7.15 -26.03
N ASN A 375 29.50 7.80 -26.67
CA ASN A 375 29.76 9.21 -26.42
C ASN A 375 28.95 10.10 -27.37
N SER A 376 28.13 10.98 -26.80
CA SER A 376 27.20 11.84 -27.55
C SER A 376 27.90 12.86 -28.45
N THR A 377 29.11 13.28 -28.07
CA THR A 377 29.87 14.32 -28.78
C THR A 377 30.68 13.75 -29.94
N THR A 378 31.32 12.60 -29.74
CA THR A 378 32.19 11.98 -30.75
C THR A 378 31.48 10.91 -31.59
N GLY A 379 30.34 10.42 -31.12
CA GLY A 379 29.61 9.28 -31.69
C GLY A 379 30.32 7.94 -31.50
N GLU A 380 31.31 7.88 -30.61
CA GLU A 380 32.19 6.73 -30.45
C GLU A 380 31.65 5.73 -29.43
N LEU A 381 31.68 4.43 -29.80
CA LEU A 381 31.33 3.31 -28.92
C LEU A 381 32.59 2.72 -28.25
N ARG A 382 32.50 2.48 -26.95
CA ARG A 382 33.57 1.92 -26.12
C ARG A 382 33.03 0.88 -25.15
N THR A 383 33.81 -0.16 -24.89
CA THR A 383 33.54 -1.06 -23.77
C THR A 383 34.00 -0.41 -22.47
N LEU A 384 33.28 -0.64 -21.37
CA LEU A 384 33.67 -0.19 -20.04
C LEU A 384 34.03 -1.40 -19.17
N GLU A 385 35.16 -1.30 -18.49
CA GLU A 385 35.52 -2.18 -17.38
C GLU A 385 35.14 -1.52 -16.06
N VAL A 386 34.30 -2.21 -15.28
CA VAL A 386 33.80 -1.70 -13.99
C VAL A 386 34.53 -2.36 -12.83
N GLN A 387 35.11 -1.54 -11.96
CA GLN A 387 35.63 -1.93 -10.67
C GLN A 387 34.58 -1.63 -9.60
N TRP A 388 34.15 -2.65 -8.87
CA TRP A 388 33.05 -2.58 -7.91
C TRP A 388 33.54 -2.09 -6.55
N SER A 389 32.82 -1.15 -5.94
CA SER A 389 33.01 -0.80 -4.53
C SER A 389 32.09 -1.62 -3.63
N GLU A 390 30.88 -1.92 -4.09
CA GLU A 390 29.90 -2.77 -3.41
C GLU A 390 29.15 -3.64 -4.41
N GLY A 391 28.80 -4.86 -4.01
CA GLY A 391 28.17 -5.83 -4.90
C GLY A 391 29.14 -6.45 -5.90
N SER A 392 28.68 -6.72 -7.13
CA SER A 392 29.48 -7.40 -8.15
C SER A 392 29.02 -7.11 -9.57
N GLY A 393 29.83 -7.52 -10.56
CA GLY A 393 29.48 -7.45 -11.98
C GLY A 393 28.64 -8.62 -12.48
N TYR A 394 27.85 -9.22 -11.59
CA TYR A 394 26.94 -10.32 -11.89
C TYR A 394 25.53 -9.97 -11.44
N TYR A 395 24.55 -10.37 -12.24
CA TYR A 395 23.14 -10.13 -11.96
C TYR A 395 22.69 -10.85 -10.70
N LEU A 396 21.95 -10.13 -9.86
CA LEU A 396 21.26 -10.65 -8.69
C LEU A 396 19.85 -10.08 -8.68
N ARG A 397 18.84 -10.93 -8.49
CA ARG A 397 17.43 -10.48 -8.44
C ARG A 397 17.25 -9.44 -7.34
N ASN A 398 16.65 -8.30 -7.68
CA ASN A 398 16.46 -7.16 -6.76
C ASN A 398 17.77 -6.68 -6.11
N GLY A 399 18.89 -6.92 -6.82
CA GLY A 399 20.22 -6.55 -6.41
C GLY A 399 20.41 -5.03 -6.40
N ILE A 400 21.31 -4.60 -5.51
CA ILE A 400 21.81 -3.23 -5.47
C ILE A 400 23.33 -3.35 -5.52
N SER A 401 23.98 -2.66 -6.45
CA SER A 401 25.44 -2.65 -6.56
C SER A 401 25.96 -1.26 -6.84
N LYS A 402 27.24 -1.04 -6.54
CA LYS A 402 27.89 0.26 -6.70
C LYS A 402 29.19 0.09 -7.46
N ALA A 403 29.26 0.74 -8.61
CA ALA A 403 30.48 0.89 -9.37
C ALA A 403 31.39 1.90 -8.65
N GLY A 404 32.60 1.47 -8.30
CA GLY A 404 33.61 2.33 -7.69
C GLY A 404 34.43 3.10 -8.73
N LYS A 405 34.82 2.43 -9.83
CA LYS A 405 35.56 3.04 -10.94
C LYS A 405 35.13 2.45 -12.27
N MET A 406 35.09 3.28 -13.30
CA MET A 406 34.88 2.86 -14.69
C MET A 406 36.12 3.20 -15.52
N LEU A 407 36.63 2.20 -16.22
CA LEU A 407 37.79 2.32 -17.09
C LEU A 407 37.32 2.05 -18.52
N LEU A 408 37.75 2.89 -19.46
CA LEU A 408 37.59 2.58 -20.87
C LEU A 408 38.37 1.30 -21.15
N GLY A 409 37.65 0.27 -21.56
CA GLY A 409 38.23 -0.97 -22.03
C GLY A 409 39.22 -0.64 -23.14
N ILE A 410 40.39 -1.28 -23.10
CA ILE A 410 41.33 -1.20 -24.21
C ILE A 410 40.65 -1.94 -25.35
N ASN A 411 39.91 -1.21 -26.21
CA ASN A 411 39.54 -1.74 -27.50
C ASN A 411 40.83 -2.29 -28.11
N GLN A 412 40.82 -3.57 -28.50
CA GLN A 412 41.84 -4.12 -29.38
C GLN A 412 42.04 -3.07 -30.46
N ILE A 413 43.19 -2.42 -30.42
CA ILE A 413 43.56 -1.34 -31.32
C ILE A 413 43.13 -1.81 -32.69
N ASN A 414 42.22 -1.04 -33.32
CA ASN A 414 41.86 -1.14 -34.73
C ASN A 414 43.00 -1.82 -35.46
N SER A 415 42.78 -3.01 -36.03
CA SER A 415 43.82 -3.75 -36.72
C SER A 415 44.50 -2.79 -37.69
N LYS A 416 45.65 -2.23 -37.29
CA LYS A 416 46.20 -1.07 -37.98
C LYS A 416 46.47 -1.52 -39.40
N LYS A 417 45.80 -0.93 -40.38
CA LYS A 417 45.95 -1.38 -41.76
C LYS A 417 47.28 -0.84 -42.23
N LEU A 418 48.22 -1.76 -42.49
CA LEU A 418 49.53 -1.39 -43.02
C LEU A 418 49.32 -0.71 -44.38
N ILE A 419 49.56 0.60 -44.45
CA ILE A 419 49.49 1.36 -45.70
C ILE A 419 50.75 1.12 -46.50
N ARG A 420 51.91 1.21 -45.85
CA ARG A 420 53.19 1.27 -46.55
C ARG A 420 54.35 0.76 -45.69
N ILE A 421 55.30 0.09 -46.34
CA ILE A 421 56.61 -0.19 -45.77
C ILE A 421 57.65 0.64 -46.53
N SER A 422 58.47 1.42 -45.81
CA SER A 422 59.56 2.18 -46.41
C SER A 422 60.91 1.96 -45.71
N ASP A 423 62.01 2.17 -46.45
CA ASP A 423 63.34 2.28 -45.85
C ASP A 423 63.59 3.68 -45.24
N CYS A 424 64.79 3.88 -44.68
CA CYS A 424 65.22 5.17 -44.13
C CYS A 424 65.38 6.29 -45.17
N LEU A 425 65.31 5.97 -46.47
CA LEU A 425 65.34 6.93 -47.57
C LEU A 425 63.94 7.22 -48.12
N GLY A 426 62.89 6.65 -47.52
CA GLY A 426 61.50 6.86 -47.92
C GLY A 426 61.09 6.09 -49.18
N LYS A 427 61.89 5.11 -49.62
CA LYS A 427 61.57 4.25 -50.77
C LYS A 427 60.66 3.12 -50.34
N GLU A 428 59.62 2.86 -51.14
CA GLU A 428 58.65 1.79 -50.89
C GLU A 428 59.25 0.41 -51.14
N ILE A 429 59.06 -0.53 -50.21
CA ILE A 429 59.66 -1.86 -50.28
C ILE A 429 58.58 -2.94 -50.33
N ASN A 430 58.58 -3.69 -51.45
CA ASN A 430 57.63 -4.79 -51.69
C ASN A 430 58.20 -6.19 -51.36
N ASN A 431 59.46 -6.29 -50.91
CA ASN A 431 60.10 -7.56 -50.52
C ASN A 431 61.19 -7.35 -49.47
N ASN A 432 61.27 -8.28 -48.51
CA ASN A 432 62.18 -8.24 -47.36
C ASN A 432 63.66 -8.34 -47.78
N ASN A 433 64.30 -7.20 -48.03
CA ASN A 433 65.76 -7.13 -48.17
C ASN A 433 66.42 -7.18 -46.78
N GLN A 434 67.29 -8.17 -46.60
CA GLN A 434 68.04 -8.41 -45.36
C GLN A 434 68.96 -7.22 -45.00
N ASN A 435 69.14 -6.94 -43.69
CA ASN A 435 69.94 -5.84 -43.13
C ASN A 435 69.42 -4.41 -43.37
N THR A 436 68.10 -4.23 -43.55
CA THR A 436 67.49 -2.91 -43.73
C THR A 436 66.63 -2.50 -42.53
N LEU A 437 66.72 -1.22 -42.11
CA LEU A 437 65.76 -0.62 -41.17
C LEU A 437 64.49 -0.27 -41.94
N LEU A 438 63.37 -0.89 -41.56
CA LEU A 438 62.08 -0.73 -42.21
C LEU A 438 61.11 0.03 -41.30
N PHE A 439 60.36 0.94 -41.89
CA PHE A 439 59.28 1.70 -41.27
C PHE A 439 57.95 1.20 -41.82
N TYR A 440 57.12 0.66 -40.94
CA TYR A 440 55.76 0.21 -41.23
C TYR A 440 54.83 1.35 -40.86
N ILE A 441 54.20 1.95 -41.87
CA ILE A 441 53.33 3.11 -41.75
C ILE A 441 51.88 2.63 -41.85
N TYR A 442 51.07 2.99 -40.86
CA TYR A 442 49.69 2.57 -40.74
C TYR A 442 48.71 3.70 -41.10
N ASP A 443 47.45 3.34 -41.30
CA ASP A 443 46.35 4.24 -41.64
C ASP A 443 45.98 5.25 -40.57
N ASP A 444 46.28 4.92 -39.32
CA ASP A 444 46.17 5.85 -38.18
C ASP A 444 47.36 6.83 -38.08
N GLY A 445 48.28 6.84 -39.05
CA GLY A 445 49.46 7.71 -39.08
C GLY A 445 50.61 7.24 -38.16
N SER A 446 50.45 6.12 -37.45
CA SER A 446 51.52 5.58 -36.62
C SER A 446 52.61 4.88 -37.45
N ILE A 447 53.84 4.90 -36.93
CA ILE A 447 55.01 4.33 -37.60
C ILE A 447 55.70 3.32 -36.67
N GLN A 448 55.84 2.07 -37.10
CA GLN A 448 56.60 1.04 -36.41
C GLN A 448 57.93 0.78 -37.12
N LYS A 449 59.04 0.92 -36.38
CA LYS A 449 60.38 0.57 -36.87
C LYS A 449 60.68 -0.91 -36.61
N ARG A 450 61.11 -1.66 -37.63
CA ARG A 450 61.68 -3.01 -37.47
C ARG A 450 63.07 -3.05 -38.08
N TYR A 451 63.99 -3.65 -37.34
CA TYR A 451 65.34 -3.91 -37.81
C TYR A 451 65.49 -5.41 -38.00
N THR A 452 65.57 -5.84 -39.25
CA THR A 452 65.79 -7.25 -39.61
C THR A 452 67.28 -7.58 -39.49
N ILE A 453 67.65 -8.20 -38.37
CA ILE A 453 68.95 -8.85 -38.13
C ILE A 453 68.79 -10.35 -38.44
N LYS A 454 69.87 -10.99 -38.91
CA LYS A 454 69.95 -12.44 -39.10
C LYS A 454 69.39 -13.27 -37.95
#